data_AF-A0A923TUP3-F1
#
_entry.id   AF-A0A923TUP3-F1
#
_cell.length_a   1.000
_cell.length_b   1.000
_cell.length_c   1.000
_cell.angle_alpha   90.00
_cell.angle_beta   90.00
_cell.angle_gamma   90.00
#
_symmetry.space_group_name_H-M   'P 1'
#
loop_
_entity.id
_entity.type
_entity.pdbx_description
1 polymer ?
#
loop_
_entity_poly.entity_id
_entity_poly.type
_entity_poly.pdbx_seq_one_letter_code
_entity_poly.pdbx_strand_id
1 'polypeptide(L)'
;MTLGKSGTCTHPFFYLTLNDVGAQDERPTLTIRYAQSIPWKGVLVIQITEEQTAQVKYLLEQSMQGNHILFDSKTLRRVLGTPPSSDASTSCVAHHIEKVMGLRQLAQKHAYLERLDARTYDQVVRSYFNIVENRLLESRGSAH
;
A
#
# COMPACT_ATOMS: atom_id res chain seq x y z
N MET A 1 19.52 -34.96 14.09
CA MET A 1 18.68 -34.78 12.89
C MET A 1 18.06 -33.40 12.95
N THR A 2 18.43 -32.60 11.96
CA THR A 2 18.00 -31.29 11.48
C THR A 2 16.81 -30.55 12.12
N LEU A 3 17.17 -29.39 12.68
CA LEU A 3 16.48 -28.09 12.85
C LEU A 3 14.95 -28.00 12.65
N GLY A 4 14.33 -27.46 13.70
CA GLY A 4 12.97 -26.93 13.69
C GLY A 4 12.79 -25.81 12.68
N LYS A 5 11.70 -25.89 11.91
CA LYS A 5 11.22 -24.82 11.03
C LYS A 5 10.60 -23.75 11.91
N SER A 6 11.35 -22.68 12.19
CA SER A 6 10.79 -21.41 12.59
C SER A 6 9.88 -20.93 11.46
N GLY A 7 8.57 -20.97 11.67
CA GLY A 7 7.61 -20.31 10.80
C GLY A 7 7.81 -18.81 10.95
N THR A 8 8.65 -18.22 10.11
CA THR A 8 8.73 -16.77 9.99
C THR A 8 7.41 -16.31 9.37
N CYS A 9 6.54 -15.70 10.18
CA CYS A 9 5.38 -14.96 9.70
C CYS A 9 5.88 -13.93 8.70
N THR A 10 5.77 -14.28 7.43
CA THR A 10 6.27 -13.48 6.32
C THR A 10 5.38 -12.24 6.25
N HIS A 11 5.97 -11.05 6.37
CA HIS A 11 5.21 -9.81 6.30
C HIS A 11 4.44 -9.75 4.99
N PRO A 12 3.19 -9.25 5.00
CA PRO A 12 2.42 -9.11 3.77
C PRO A 12 3.14 -8.14 2.83
N PHE A 13 3.53 -8.65 1.65
CA PHE A 13 4.14 -7.85 0.59
C PHE A 13 3.04 -7.25 -0.28
N PHE A 14 3.07 -5.93 -0.48
CA PHE A 14 2.12 -5.21 -1.32
C PHE A 14 2.86 -4.60 -2.52
N TYR A 15 2.48 -5.00 -3.73
CA TYR A 15 3.01 -4.43 -4.96
C TYR A 15 1.93 -3.60 -5.63
N LEU A 16 2.30 -2.44 -6.14
CA LEU A 16 1.42 -1.62 -6.95
C LEU A 16 1.82 -1.81 -8.41
N THR A 17 0.88 -1.90 -9.32
CA THR A 17 1.15 -1.89 -10.76
C THR A 17 0.19 -0.89 -11.39
N LEU A 18 0.77 0.12 -12.03
CA LEU A 18 0.03 1.09 -12.82
C LEU A 18 -0.05 0.52 -14.23
N ASN A 19 -1.23 0.09 -14.64
CA ASN A 19 -1.44 -0.33 -16.02
C ASN A 19 -1.87 0.91 -16.80
N ASP A 20 -0.94 1.46 -17.59
CA ASP A 20 -1.20 2.54 -18.52
C ASP A 20 -1.95 1.99 -19.74
N VAL A 21 -2.92 2.75 -20.25
CA VAL A 21 -3.90 2.29 -21.22
C VAL A 21 -3.25 2.13 -22.59
N GLY A 22 -2.98 0.89 -22.99
CA GLY A 22 -2.71 0.55 -24.38
C GLY A 22 -4.02 0.54 -25.18
N ALA A 23 -4.26 1.61 -25.94
CA ALA A 23 -5.08 1.63 -27.16
C ALA A 23 -6.26 0.64 -27.29
N GLN A 24 -7.30 0.77 -26.47
CA GLN A 24 -8.72 0.47 -26.79
C GLN A 24 -9.56 0.62 -25.51
N ASP A 25 -10.35 1.70 -25.40
CA ASP A 25 -11.54 1.88 -24.53
C ASP A 25 -11.52 1.42 -23.04
N GLU A 26 -10.38 1.06 -22.47
CA GLU A 26 -10.29 0.61 -21.07
C GLU A 26 -9.81 1.77 -20.18
N ARG A 27 -10.55 2.05 -19.11
CA ARG A 27 -10.20 3.09 -18.13
C ARG A 27 -8.85 2.73 -17.46
N PRO A 28 -7.98 3.71 -17.16
CA PRO A 28 -6.73 3.44 -16.45
C PRO A 28 -7.03 2.70 -15.14
N THR A 29 -6.28 1.65 -14.86
CA THR A 29 -6.57 0.78 -13.71
C THR A 29 -5.35 0.68 -12.82
N LEU A 30 -5.56 0.94 -11.53
CA LEU A 30 -4.55 0.78 -10.49
C LEU A 30 -4.68 -0.61 -9.90
N THR A 31 -3.71 -1.49 -10.19
CA THR A 31 -3.72 -2.83 -9.60
C THR A 31 -2.84 -2.86 -8.36
N ILE A 32 -3.39 -3.24 -7.21
CA ILE A 32 -2.64 -3.51 -5.98
C ILE A 32 -2.61 -5.02 -5.76
N ARG A 33 -1.45 -5.62 -5.91
CA ARG A 33 -1.22 -7.04 -5.64
C ARG A 33 -0.74 -7.19 -4.20
N TYR A 34 -1.22 -8.19 -3.47
CA TYR A 34 -0.69 -8.48 -2.14
C TYR A 34 -0.46 -9.97 -1.92
N ALA A 35 0.59 -10.30 -1.15
CA ALA A 35 0.98 -11.68 -0.85
C ALA A 35 1.22 -11.84 0.65
N GLN A 36 0.52 -12.81 1.26
CA GLN A 36 0.70 -13.20 2.67
C GLN A 36 1.53 -14.49 2.83
N SER A 37 1.53 -15.35 1.81
CA SER A 37 2.39 -16.54 1.65
C SER A 37 2.22 -17.09 0.24
N ILE A 38 3.24 -17.78 -0.30
CA ILE A 38 3.12 -18.50 -1.58
C ILE A 38 2.16 -19.68 -1.38
N PRO A 39 1.17 -19.91 -2.27
CA PRO A 39 0.89 -19.21 -3.52
C PRO A 39 0.06 -17.91 -3.37
N TRP A 40 0.30 -16.95 -4.28
CA TRP A 40 -0.31 -15.61 -4.35
C TRP A 40 -1.81 -15.63 -4.05
N LYS A 41 -2.20 -15.10 -2.89
CA LYS A 41 -3.59 -15.25 -2.40
C LYS A 41 -4.54 -14.09 -2.72
N GLY A 42 -4.08 -13.02 -3.39
CA GLY A 42 -4.99 -11.93 -3.77
C GLY A 42 -4.38 -10.89 -4.70
N VAL A 43 -5.13 -10.58 -5.76
CA VAL A 43 -4.92 -9.38 -6.60
C VAL A 43 -6.12 -8.48 -6.37
N LEU A 44 -5.90 -7.29 -5.82
CA LEU A 44 -6.93 -6.25 -5.74
C LEU A 44 -6.76 -5.33 -6.95
N VAL A 45 -7.74 -5.35 -7.85
CA VAL A 45 -7.77 -4.47 -9.01
C VAL A 45 -8.67 -3.29 -8.68
N ILE A 46 -8.12 -2.09 -8.64
CA ILE A 46 -8.86 -0.87 -8.37
C ILE A 46 -9.02 -0.10 -9.66
N GLN A 47 -10.27 0.08 -10.09
CA GLN A 47 -10.59 0.96 -11.21
C GLN A 47 -10.65 2.39 -10.71
N ILE A 48 -9.77 3.24 -11.23
CA ILE A 48 -9.74 4.67 -10.90
C ILE A 48 -9.72 5.50 -12.17
N THR A 49 -10.14 6.75 -12.08
CA THR A 49 -10.05 7.70 -13.21
C THR A 49 -8.60 8.09 -13.47
N GLU A 50 -8.31 8.62 -14.66
CA GLU A 50 -6.99 9.15 -15.01
C GLU A 50 -6.51 10.23 -14.02
N GLU A 51 -7.40 11.13 -13.61
CA GLU A 51 -7.11 12.16 -12.62
C GLU A 51 -6.72 11.55 -11.25
N GLN A 52 -7.42 10.49 -10.82
CA GLN A 52 -7.10 9.77 -9.59
C GLN A 52 -5.77 9.03 -9.71
N THR A 53 -5.46 8.46 -10.87
CA THR A 53 -4.17 7.82 -11.15
C THR A 53 -3.02 8.80 -11.01
N ALA A 54 -3.13 9.99 -11.63
CA ALA A 54 -2.13 11.04 -11.52
C ALA A 54 -1.91 11.48 -10.07
N GLN A 55 -2.98 11.59 -9.29
CA GLN A 55 -2.87 11.94 -7.87
C GLN A 55 -2.21 10.85 -7.04
N VAL A 56 -2.60 9.58 -7.21
CA VAL A 56 -1.99 8.47 -6.50
C VAL A 56 -0.51 8.37 -6.83
N LYS A 57 -0.15 8.53 -8.11
CA LYS A 57 1.25 8.59 -8.57
C LYS A 57 2.00 9.71 -7.87
N TYR A 58 1.45 10.93 -7.87
CA TYR A 58 2.06 12.07 -7.17
C TYR A 58 2.29 11.78 -5.68
N LEU A 59 1.31 11.23 -4.96
CA LEU A 59 1.44 10.90 -3.54
C LEU A 59 2.55 9.87 -3.29
N LEU A 60 2.66 8.85 -4.14
CA LEU A 60 3.70 7.83 -4.02
C LEU A 60 5.08 8.39 -4.33
N GLU A 61 5.22 9.19 -5.39
CA GLU A 61 6.48 9.86 -5.76
C GLU A 61 6.97 10.80 -4.66
N GLN A 62 6.06 11.58 -4.07
CA GLN A 62 6.39 12.42 -2.92
C GLN A 62 6.83 11.59 -1.71
N SER A 63 6.14 10.50 -1.41
CA SER A 63 6.54 9.61 -0.31
C SER A 63 7.88 8.91 -0.56
N MET A 64 8.23 8.57 -1.81
CA MET A 64 9.56 8.04 -2.15
C MET A 64 10.67 9.07 -1.91
N GLN A 65 10.35 10.36 -1.98
CA GLN A 65 11.27 11.47 -1.66
C GLN A 65 11.28 11.81 -0.16
N GLY A 66 10.51 11.11 0.67
CA GLY A 66 10.37 11.36 2.11
C GLY A 66 9.27 12.36 2.48
N ASN A 67 8.50 12.86 1.50
CA ASN A 67 7.39 13.79 1.71
C ASN A 67 6.08 13.01 1.96
N HIS A 68 5.83 12.65 3.21
CA HIS A 68 4.67 11.84 3.61
C HIS A 68 3.41 12.67 3.85
N ILE A 69 2.76 13.10 2.77
CA ILE A 69 1.63 14.05 2.81
C ILE A 69 0.43 13.51 3.62
N LEU A 70 0.21 12.19 3.63
CA LEU A 70 -0.94 11.57 4.29
C LEU A 70 -0.76 11.36 5.79
N PHE A 71 0.48 11.37 6.29
CA PHE A 71 0.78 10.90 7.64
C PHE A 71 1.84 11.77 8.29
N ASP A 72 1.59 12.26 9.51
CA ASP A 72 2.57 13.04 10.24
C ASP A 72 3.72 12.17 10.77
N SER A 73 4.86 12.81 11.02
CA SER A 73 6.09 12.12 11.44
C SER A 73 5.97 11.38 12.78
N LYS A 74 5.11 11.84 13.70
CA LYS A 74 4.92 11.17 15.00
C LYS A 74 4.17 9.85 14.79
N THR A 75 3.15 9.88 13.95
CA THR A 75 2.40 8.70 13.55
C THR A 75 3.30 7.68 12.87
N LEU A 76 4.13 8.11 11.92
CA LEU A 76 5.07 7.21 11.25
C LEU A 76 6.04 6.56 12.22
N ARG A 77 6.63 7.34 13.13
CA ARG A 77 7.56 6.82 14.13
C ARG A 77 6.90 5.81 15.06
N ARG A 78 5.66 6.06 15.48
CA ARG A 78 4.87 5.14 16.31
C ARG A 78 4.60 3.83 15.57
N VAL A 79 4.08 3.93 14.35
CA VAL A 79 3.62 2.77 13.58
C VAL A 79 4.81 1.95 13.08
N LEU A 80 5.78 2.57 12.40
CA LEU A 80 6.93 1.87 11.84
C LEU A 80 7.93 1.41 12.91
N GLY A 81 7.98 2.09 14.05
CA GLY A 81 8.81 1.69 15.20
C GLY A 81 8.25 0.52 16.01
N THR A 82 6.97 0.19 15.84
CA THR A 82 6.34 -0.95 16.52
C THR A 82 6.38 -2.17 15.59
N PRO A 83 6.69 -3.39 16.05
CA PRO A 83 6.55 -4.58 15.21
C PRO A 83 5.07 -4.82 14.87
N PRO A 84 4.74 -5.32 13.67
CA PRO A 84 3.35 -5.58 13.29
C PRO A 84 2.76 -6.73 14.14
N SER A 85 1.53 -6.55 14.59
CA SER A 85 0.76 -7.59 15.29
C SER A 85 0.44 -8.75 14.34
N SER A 86 0.59 -9.99 14.82
CA SER A 86 0.41 -11.23 14.05
C SER A 86 -1.02 -11.47 13.54
N ASP A 87 -2.01 -10.71 14.01
CA ASP A 87 -3.43 -11.03 13.84
C ASP A 87 -4.13 -10.18 12.77
N ALA A 88 -3.39 -9.56 11.86
CA ALA A 88 -3.94 -8.66 10.84
C ALA A 88 -4.48 -9.42 9.61
N SER A 89 -5.80 -9.41 9.40
CA SER A 89 -6.41 -9.90 8.15
C SER A 89 -6.09 -8.94 7.00
N THR A 90 -5.14 -9.29 6.12
CA THR A 90 -4.71 -8.32 5.08
C THR A 90 -5.76 -8.02 4.01
N SER A 91 -6.83 -8.83 3.94
CA SER A 91 -8.01 -8.52 3.12
C SER A 91 -8.73 -7.23 3.57
N CYS A 92 -8.88 -6.99 4.88
CA CYS A 92 -9.53 -5.79 5.40
C CYS A 92 -8.70 -4.53 5.10
N VAL A 93 -7.38 -4.63 5.26
CA VAL A 93 -6.46 -3.51 5.00
C VAL A 93 -6.43 -3.12 3.53
N ALA A 94 -6.50 -4.10 2.63
CA ALA A 94 -6.49 -3.86 1.19
C ALA A 94 -7.67 -2.98 0.74
N HIS A 95 -8.88 -3.24 1.27
CA HIS A 95 -10.06 -2.41 1.00
C HIS A 95 -9.89 -0.96 1.49
N HIS A 96 -9.26 -0.76 2.65
CA HIS A 96 -8.99 0.59 3.16
C HIS A 96 -7.95 1.33 2.32
N ILE A 97 -6.89 0.65 1.88
CA ILE A 97 -5.91 1.22 0.95
C ILE A 97 -6.60 1.63 -0.35
N GLU A 98 -7.42 0.75 -0.93
CA GLU A 98 -8.21 1.07 -2.11
C GLU A 98 -9.05 2.32 -1.92
N LYS A 99 -9.79 2.38 -0.80
CA LYS A 99 -10.65 3.52 -0.51
C LYS A 99 -9.85 4.81 -0.38
N VAL A 100 -8.74 4.79 0.35
CA VAL A 100 -7.85 5.95 0.52
C VAL A 100 -7.28 6.40 -0.82
N MET A 101 -6.81 5.48 -1.66
CA MET A 101 -6.24 5.80 -2.97
C MET A 101 -7.30 6.35 -3.94
N GLY A 102 -8.53 5.82 -3.89
CA GLY A 102 -9.64 6.28 -4.72
C GLY A 102 -10.23 7.63 -4.34
N LEU A 103 -9.97 8.17 -3.16
CA LEU A 103 -10.47 9.52 -2.79
C LEU A 103 -9.69 10.61 -3.54
N ARG A 104 -10.38 11.63 -4.06
CA ARG A 104 -9.77 12.69 -4.87
C ARG A 104 -9.15 13.82 -4.03
N GLN A 105 -9.74 14.17 -2.90
CA GLN A 105 -9.26 15.30 -2.11
C GLN A 105 -8.43 14.83 -0.93
N LEU A 106 -7.33 15.53 -0.64
CA LEU A 106 -6.48 15.23 0.51
C LEU A 106 -7.28 15.28 1.83
N ALA A 107 -8.15 16.28 1.97
CA ALA A 107 -9.05 16.40 3.12
C ALA A 107 -9.96 15.17 3.29
N GLN A 108 -10.46 14.59 2.19
CA GLN A 108 -11.28 13.37 2.24
C GLN A 108 -10.46 12.15 2.67
N LYS A 109 -9.20 12.05 2.22
CA LYS A 109 -8.29 10.98 2.63
C LYS A 109 -8.04 11.05 4.14
N HIS A 110 -7.74 12.23 4.68
CA HIS A 110 -7.58 12.43 6.13
C HIS A 110 -8.86 12.11 6.90
N ALA A 111 -9.99 12.68 6.50
CA ALA A 111 -11.27 12.44 7.16
C ALA A 111 -11.67 10.95 7.14
N TYR A 112 -11.28 10.20 6.11
CA TYR A 112 -11.49 8.76 6.07
C TYR A 112 -10.57 8.02 7.05
N LEU A 113 -9.27 8.36 7.05
CA LEU A 113 -8.28 7.75 7.92
C LEU A 113 -8.59 8.00 9.41
N GLU A 114 -9.05 9.20 9.77
CA GLU A 114 -9.43 9.58 11.14
C GLU A 114 -10.62 8.77 11.68
N ARG A 115 -11.44 8.20 10.80
CA ARG A 115 -12.61 7.39 11.18
C ARG A 115 -12.27 5.92 11.38
N LEU A 116 -11.06 5.49 11.02
CA LEU A 116 -10.62 4.12 11.24
C LEU A 116 -10.30 3.90 12.72
N ASP A 117 -10.56 2.69 13.22
CA ASP A 117 -10.04 2.32 14.53
C ASP A 117 -8.50 2.32 14.51
N ALA A 118 -7.90 2.52 15.68
CA ALA A 118 -6.44 2.68 15.79
C ALA A 118 -5.65 1.52 15.20
N ARG A 119 -6.18 0.30 15.29
CA ARG A 119 -5.51 -0.90 14.78
C ARG A 119 -5.56 -0.95 13.26
N THR A 120 -6.72 -0.69 12.67
CA THR A 120 -6.89 -0.63 11.22
C THR A 120 -6.09 0.52 10.62
N TYR A 121 -6.11 1.68 11.27
CA TYR A 121 -5.31 2.84 10.86
C TYR A 121 -3.82 2.50 10.79
N ASP A 122 -3.25 1.91 11.84
CA ASP A 122 -1.83 1.53 11.87
C ASP A 122 -1.49 0.51 10.78
N GLN A 123 -2.40 -0.41 10.46
CA GLN A 123 -2.22 -1.37 9.37
C GLN A 123 -2.25 -0.70 8.00
N VAL A 124 -3.14 0.27 7.78
CA VAL A 124 -3.21 1.06 6.56
C VAL A 124 -1.93 1.87 6.36
N VAL A 125 -1.42 2.50 7.42
CA VAL A 125 -0.13 3.21 7.38
C VAL A 125 0.98 2.25 6.95
N ARG A 126 1.11 1.08 7.59
CA ARG A 126 2.14 0.08 7.22
C ARG A 126 2.00 -0.38 5.78
N SER A 127 0.80 -0.72 5.34
CA SER A 127 0.56 -1.17 3.96
C SER A 127 0.89 -0.07 2.95
N TYR A 128 0.56 1.18 3.25
CA TYR A 128 0.96 2.32 2.42
C TYR A 128 2.49 2.42 2.30
N PHE A 129 3.21 2.31 3.42
CA PHE A 129 4.68 2.37 3.39
C PHE A 129 5.31 1.16 2.70
N ASN A 130 4.77 -0.04 2.89
CA ASN A 130 5.21 -1.22 2.16
C ASN A 130 5.09 -1.01 0.64
N ILE A 131 4.02 -0.35 0.18
CA ILE A 131 3.84 0.00 -1.24
C ILE A 131 4.93 0.98 -1.69
N VAL A 132 5.22 2.02 -0.91
CA VAL A 132 6.26 3.02 -1.20
C VAL A 132 7.65 2.38 -1.22
N GLU A 133 7.97 1.53 -0.24
CA GLU A 133 9.26 0.83 -0.15
C GLU A 133 9.45 -0.13 -1.33
N ASN A 134 8.43 -0.90 -1.69
CA ASN A 134 8.51 -1.79 -2.85
C ASN A 134 8.72 -1.02 -4.15
N ARG A 135 8.06 0.13 -4.31
CA ARG A 135 8.31 1.06 -5.43
C ARG A 135 9.74 1.59 -5.45
N LEU A 136 10.28 1.95 -4.29
CA LEU A 136 11.66 2.39 -4.17
C LEU A 136 12.62 1.27 -4.57
N LEU A 137 12.40 0.04 -4.11
CA LEU A 137 13.21 -1.12 -4.46
C LEU A 137 13.14 -1.44 -5.96
N GLU A 138 11.94 -1.40 -6.57
CA GLU A 138 11.75 -1.55 -8.02
C GLU A 138 12.54 -0.49 -8.80
N SER A 139 12.42 0.79 -8.41
CA SER A 139 13.12 1.89 -9.10
C SER A 139 14.65 1.77 -9.05
N ARG A 140 15.20 1.13 -8.01
CA ARG A 140 16.64 0.89 -7.85
C ARG A 140 17.08 -0.41 -8.52
N GLY A 141 16.18 -1.38 -8.68
CA GLY A 141 16.44 -2.67 -9.32
C GLY A 141 16.43 -2.63 -10.85
N SER A 142 15.78 -1.64 -11.47
CA SER A 142 15.77 -1.45 -12.93
C SER A 142 17.01 -0.76 -13.51
N ALA A 143 18.04 -0.50 -12.69
CA ALA A 143 19.28 0.15 -13.08
C ALA A 143 20.44 -0.84 -13.37
N HIS A 144 20.14 -2.10 -13.72
CA HIS A 144 21.16 -3.10 -14.05
C HIS A 144 20.95 -3.74 -15.42
#